data_AF-A0A7Y4GZA3-F1
#
_entry.id   AF-A0A7Y4GZA3-F1
#
_cell.length_a   1.000
_cell.length_b   1.000
_cell.length_c   1.000
_cell.angle_alpha   90.00
_cell.angle_beta   90.00
_cell.angle_gamma   90.00
#
_symmetry.space_group_name_H-M   'P 1'
#
loop_
_entity.id
_entity.type
_entity.pdbx_description
1 polymer ?
#
loop_
_entity_poly.entity_id
_entity_poly.type
_entity_poly.pdbx_seq_one_letter_code
_entity_poly.pdbx_strand_id
1 'polypeptide(L)' 'MNFSSSKDESLLSLWESVRRQMLAGRANAGRCRLVGNNLRTYAELLRSEMDRRELNYNPINWSE' A
#
# COMPACT_ATOMS: atom_id res chain seq x y z
N MET A 1 1.55 -4.87 12.46
CA MET A 1 0.28 -4.14 12.17
C MET A 1 -0.77 -5.18 11.80
N ASN A 2 -2.01 -5.05 12.25
CA ASN A 2 -3.08 -6.03 11.96
C ASN A 2 -4.30 -5.32 11.40
N PHE A 3 -4.82 -5.81 10.27
CA PHE A 3 -5.93 -5.25 9.53
C PHE A 3 -7.22 -6.08 9.64
N SER A 4 -7.19 -7.19 10.38
CA SER A 4 -8.32 -8.13 10.49
C SER A 4 -9.61 -7.50 11.03
N SER A 5 -9.50 -6.47 11.87
CA SER A 5 -10.66 -5.75 12.43
C SER A 5 -11.09 -4.52 11.63
N SER A 6 -10.36 -4.16 10.58
CA SER A 6 -10.70 -3.00 9.73
C SER A 6 -11.85 -3.34 8.79
N LYS A 7 -12.69 -2.33 8.49
CA LYS A 7 -13.73 -2.43 7.46
C LYS A 7 -13.09 -2.41 6.07
N ASP A 8 -13.73 -3.06 5.11
CA ASP A 8 -13.23 -3.14 3.73
C ASP A 8 -13.05 -1.76 3.09
N GLU A 9 -13.99 -0.83 3.31
CA GLU A 9 -13.88 0.56 2.84
C GLU A 9 -12.64 1.29 3.39
N SER A 10 -12.28 1.00 4.64
CA SER A 10 -11.08 1.56 5.28
C SER A 10 -9.82 0.98 4.64
N LEU A 11 -9.81 -0.32 4.35
CA LEU A 11 -8.68 -0.98 3.67
C LEU A 11 -8.46 -0.40 2.27
N LEU A 12 -9.54 -0.22 1.50
CA LEU A 12 -9.49 0.40 0.16
C LEU A 12 -8.99 1.85 0.22
N SER A 13 -9.47 2.64 1.18
CA SER A 13 -9.04 4.03 1.35
C SER A 13 -7.55 4.13 1.74
N LEU A 14 -7.09 3.24 2.63
CA LEU A 14 -5.69 3.14 3.00
C LEU A 14 -4.82 2.72 1.80
N TRP A 15 -5.29 1.77 1.00
CA TRP A 15 -4.60 1.30 -0.18
C TRP A 15 -4.40 2.42 -1.20
N GLU A 16 -5.46 3.20 -1.48
CA GLU A 16 -5.36 4.37 -2.36
C GLU A 16 -4.40 5.44 -1.82
N SER A 17 -4.39 5.67 -0.50
CA SER A 17 -3.42 6.58 0.12
C SER A 17 -1.97 6.13 -0.09
N VAL A 18 -1.68 4.85 0.15
CA VAL A 18 -0.36 4.25 -0.10
C VAL A 18 0.02 4.37 -1.56
N ARG A 19 -0.90 4.06 -2.47
CA ARG A 19 -0.69 4.16 -3.92
C ARG A 19 -0.34 5.58 -4.37
N ARG A 20 -1.03 6.60 -3.85
CA ARG A 20 -0.72 8.01 -4.13
C ARG A 20 0.66 8.41 -3.62
N GLN A 21 1.01 8.01 -2.41
CA GLN A 21 2.35 8.28 -1.83
C GLN A 21 3.47 7.63 -2.64
N MET A 22 3.25 6.40 -3.11
CA MET A 22 4.15 5.69 -4.02
C MET A 22 4.37 6.43 -5.34
N LEU A 23 3.27 6.82 -6.02
CA LEU A 23 3.33 7.54 -7.28
C LEU A 23 4.03 8.90 -7.13
N ALA A 24 3.74 9.62 -6.05
CA ALA A 24 4.40 10.89 -5.74
C ALA A 24 5.89 10.72 -5.39
N GLY A 25 6.24 9.65 -4.66
CA GLY A 25 7.63 9.32 -4.33
C GLY A 25 8.46 8.96 -5.56
N ARG A 26 7.87 8.25 -6.53
CA ARG A 26 8.50 7.92 -7.81
C ARG A 26 8.78 9.17 -8.65
N ALA A 27 7.88 10.16 -8.63
CA ALA A 27 8.08 11.44 -9.30
C ALA A 27 9.26 12.26 -8.72
N ASN A 28 9.64 12.02 -7.46
CA ASN A 28 10.72 12.73 -6.77
C ASN A 28 12.05 11.95 -6.67
N ALA A 29 12.13 10.76 -7.28
CA ALA A 29 13.25 9.87 -7.64
C ALA A 29 14.56 9.76 -6.80
N GLY A 30 14.77 10.49 -5.71
CA GLY A 30 16.06 10.52 -4.98
C GLY A 30 15.97 10.50 -3.46
N ARG A 31 14.86 10.95 -2.85
CA ARG A 31 14.76 11.07 -1.37
C ARG A 31 13.96 9.97 -0.67
N CYS A 32 13.20 9.15 -1.42
CA CYS A 32 12.25 8.20 -0.82
C CYS A 32 12.83 6.85 -0.39
N ARG A 33 14.14 6.59 -0.56
CA ARG A 33 14.77 5.32 -0.14
C ARG A 33 14.54 5.01 1.35
N LEU A 34 14.45 6.04 2.20
CA LEU A 34 14.28 5.88 3.65
C LEU A 34 12.81 5.70 4.09
N VAL A 35 11.84 6.13 3.27
CA VAL A 35 10.40 5.89 3.52
C VAL A 35 9.96 4.52 2.95
N GLY A 36 10.75 3.97 2.03
CA GLY A 36 10.41 2.76 1.25
C GLY A 36 10.26 1.47 2.06
N ASN A 37 11.15 1.16 3.02
CA ASN A 37 11.09 -0.13 3.71
C ASN A 37 9.86 -0.26 4.61
N ASN A 38 9.56 0.75 5.43
CA ASN A 38 8.38 0.70 6.30
C ASN A 38 7.07 0.79 5.50
N LEU A 39 7.05 1.59 4.43
CA LEU A 39 5.87 1.73 3.59
C LEU A 39 5.61 0.47 2.74
N ARG A 40 6.67 -0.21 2.26
CA ARG A 40 6.56 -1.48 1.53
C ARG A 40 6.01 -2.58 2.42
N THR A 41 6.59 -2.79 3.61
CA THR A 41 6.08 -3.77 4.58
C THR A 41 4.63 -3.47 4.97
N TYR A 42 4.29 -2.19 5.16
CA TYR A 42 2.91 -1.77 5.42
C TYR A 42 1.97 -2.11 4.26
N ALA A 43 2.39 -1.83 3.03
CA ALA A 43 1.62 -2.11 1.82
C ALA A 43 1.44 -3.61 1.58
N GLU A 44 2.45 -4.44 1.85
CA GLU A 44 2.38 -5.89 1.71
C GLU A 44 1.41 -6.52 2.73
N LEU A 45 1.42 -6.05 3.98
CA LEU A 45 0.46 -6.49 5.00
C LEU A 45 -0.97 -6.07 4.65
N LEU A 46 -1.15 -4.85 4.15
CA LEU A 46 -2.44 -4.33 3.71
C LEU A 46 -2.97 -5.13 2.51
N ARG A 47 -2.12 -5.34 1.51
CA ARG A 47 -2.42 -6.15 0.33
C ARG A 47 -2.83 -7.57 0.70
N SER A 48 -2.07 -8.22 1.58
CA SER A 48 -2.36 -9.60 2.01
C SER A 48 -3.76 -9.72 2.63
N GLU A 49 -4.18 -8.73 3.43
CA GLU A 49 -5.52 -8.73 4.01
C GLU A 49 -6.62 -8.46 2.97
N MET A 50 -6.36 -7.58 2.00
CA MET A 50 -7.29 -7.29 0.91
C MET A 50 -7.43 -8.48 -0.05
N ASP A 51 -6.33 -9.18 -0.34
CA ASP A 51 -6.31 -10.42 -1.14
C ASP A 51 -7.08 -11.54 -0.42
N ARG A 52 -6.87 -11.69 0.90
CA ARG A 52 -7.60 -12.67 1.73
C ARG A 52 -9.12 -12.46 1.71
N ARG A 53 -9.56 -11.21 1.54
CA ARG A 53 -10.98 -10.80 1.47
C ARG A 53 -11.50 -10.67 0.04
N GLU A 54 -10.67 -10.96 -0.95
CA GLU A 54 -10.99 -10.84 -2.38
C GLU A 54 -11.51 -9.44 -2.76
N LEU A 55 -10.98 -8.39 -2.12
CA LEU A 55 -11.39 -7.02 -2.40
C LEU A 55 -10.89 -6.59 -3.78
N ASN A 56 -11.71 -5.84 -4.50
CA ASN A 56 -11.31 -5.28 -5.78
C ASN A 56 -10.49 -4.00 -5.56
N TYR A 57 -9.21 -4.03 -5.91
CA TYR A 57 -8.31 -2.88 -5.79
C TYR A 57 -7.30 -2.84 -6.95
N ASN A 58 -6.71 -1.67 -7.20
CA ASN A 58 -5.72 -1.51 -8.25
C ASN A 58 -4.30 -1.82 -7.73
N PRO A 59 -3.64 -2.91 -8.17
CA PRO A 59 -2.35 -3.32 -7.62
C PRO A 59 -1.24 -2.31 -7.94
N ILE A 60 -0.31 -2.14 -6.99
CA ILE A 60 0.90 -1.34 -7.20
C ILE A 60 1.94 -2.27 -7.82
N ASN A 61 2.42 -1.95 -9.02
CA ASN A 61 3.54 -2.66 -9.64
C ASN A 61 4.86 -2.13 -9.07
N TRP A 62 5.43 -2.88 -8.14
CA TRP A 62 6.76 -2.67 -7.61
C TRP A 62 7.78 -3.13 -8.66
N SER A 63 7.95 -2.39 -9.75
CA SER A 63 9.07 -2.65 -10.66
C SER A 63 10.35 -2.40 -9.86
N GLU A 64 11.15 -3.46 -9.66
CA GLU A 64 12.44 -3.43 -8.96
C GLU A 64 13.42 -2.41 -9.55
#